data_AF-A0A526YFZ8-F1
#
_entry.id   AF-A0A526YFZ8-F1
#
_cell.length_a   1.000
_cell.length_b   1.000
_cell.length_c   1.000
_cell.angle_alpha   90.00
_cell.angle_beta   90.00
_cell.angle_gamma   90.00
#
_symmetry.space_group_name_H-M   'P 1'
#
loop_
_entity.id
_entity.type
_entity.pdbx_description
1 polymer ?
#
loop_
_entity_poly.entity_id
_entity_poly.type
_entity_poly.pdbx_seq_one_letter_code
_entity_poly.pdbx_strand_id
1 'polypeptide(L)'
;SYIVTLYEKRVDKADLPFFLGLMSHLARKGISCPLPVTAHDGEVIGTLAGRPAVIITFLEGVSLRRPTSAHCGEVGKALAALHLAGADFPMTRPNALAIDGWRKLWSAARPRAEEVEPGLAAEVDADFADFERNWPNGLPEGIIHADLFPDNVFFLGEKLSGLIDFYFACNDLYAYDVATCLNAWCFEKDFSFNLTKGTAL
;
A
#
# COMPACT_ATOMS: atom_id res chain seq x y z
N SER A 1 4.70 -23.03 7.01
CA SER A 1 5.84 -22.11 6.85
C SER A 1 5.51 -20.77 7.51
N TYR A 2 6.52 -20.01 7.93
CA TYR A 2 6.37 -18.69 8.53
C TYR A 2 7.39 -17.72 7.92
N ILE A 3 7.11 -16.43 7.99
CA ILE A 3 8.04 -15.36 7.60
C ILE A 3 8.45 -14.60 8.86
N VAL A 4 9.75 -14.28 8.96
CA VAL A 4 10.27 -13.40 10.00
C VAL A 4 10.64 -12.08 9.36
N THR A 5 10.01 -10.99 9.81
CA THR A 5 10.28 -9.63 9.35
C THR A 5 11.06 -8.89 10.41
N LEU A 6 12.23 -8.36 10.06
CA LEU A 6 13.00 -7.44 10.89
C LEU A 6 12.78 -6.02 10.37
N TYR A 7 12.24 -5.15 11.21
CA TYR A 7 11.92 -3.78 10.81
C TYR A 7 13.18 -2.92 10.84
N GLU A 8 13.46 -2.26 9.71
CA GLU A 8 14.52 -1.28 9.59
C GLU A 8 14.02 0.15 9.91
N LYS A 9 14.94 1.12 9.97
CA LYS A 9 14.69 2.50 10.44
C LYS A 9 13.53 3.24 9.76
N ARG A 10 13.04 2.77 8.61
CA ARG A 10 11.95 3.42 7.87
C ARG A 10 10.57 3.18 8.47
N VAL A 11 10.40 2.14 9.29
CA VAL A 11 9.14 1.87 10.00
C VAL A 11 9.27 2.37 11.43
N ASP A 12 8.44 3.34 11.80
CA ASP A 12 8.34 3.76 13.20
C ASP A 12 7.75 2.60 14.01
N LYS A 13 8.43 2.22 15.10
CA LYS A 13 7.96 1.17 16.00
C LYS A 13 6.56 1.51 16.55
N ALA A 14 6.24 2.79 16.69
CA ALA A 14 4.93 3.26 17.14
C ALA A 14 3.79 2.91 16.16
N ASP A 15 4.09 2.70 14.88
CA ASP A 15 3.10 2.34 13.86
C ASP A 15 2.84 0.82 13.80
N LEU A 16 3.73 -0.02 14.35
CA LEU A 16 3.58 -1.48 14.29
C LEU A 16 2.24 -1.99 14.87
N PRO A 17 1.75 -1.49 16.03
CA PRO A 17 0.44 -1.90 16.54
C PRO A 17 -0.70 -1.63 15.55
N PHE A 18 -0.64 -0.53 14.78
CA PHE A 18 -1.63 -0.24 13.74
C PHE A 18 -1.60 -1.30 12.64
N PHE A 19 -0.43 -1.59 12.05
CA PHE A 19 -0.33 -2.54 10.94
C PHE A 19 -0.72 -3.98 11.34
N LEU A 20 -0.22 -4.45 12.48
CA LEU A 20 -0.49 -5.81 12.97
C LEU A 20 -1.95 -5.96 13.41
N GLY A 21 -2.49 -4.92 14.05
CA GLY A 21 -3.91 -4.83 14.42
C GLY A 21 -4.81 -4.83 13.19
N LEU A 22 -4.42 -4.10 12.14
CA LEU A 22 -5.16 -4.02 10.89
C LEU A 22 -5.20 -5.37 10.18
N MET A 23 -4.05 -6.04 10.01
CA MET A 23 -4.02 -7.38 9.40
C MET A 23 -4.90 -8.37 10.17
N SER A 24 -4.83 -8.36 11.51
CA SER A 24 -5.69 -9.21 12.36
C SER A 24 -7.17 -8.87 12.22
N HIS A 25 -7.51 -7.59 12.06
CA HIS A 25 -8.88 -7.13 11.84
C HIS A 25 -9.42 -7.59 10.49
N LEU A 26 -8.68 -7.33 9.41
CA LEU A 26 -9.05 -7.70 8.04
C LEU A 26 -9.21 -9.20 7.86
N ALA A 27 -8.29 -10.00 8.43
CA ALA A 27 -8.36 -11.45 8.39
C ALA A 27 -9.63 -12.02 9.07
N ARG A 28 -10.05 -11.44 10.20
CA ARG A 28 -11.32 -11.83 10.86
C ARG A 28 -12.56 -11.53 10.00
N LYS A 29 -12.43 -10.63 9.03
CA LYS A 29 -13.47 -10.27 8.07
C LYS A 29 -13.31 -10.98 6.72
N GLY A 30 -12.44 -11.98 6.64
CA GLY A 30 -12.29 -12.83 5.46
C GLY A 30 -11.32 -12.30 4.41
N ILE A 31 -10.58 -11.22 4.67
CA ILE A 31 -9.50 -10.78 3.79
C ILE A 31 -8.29 -11.68 4.00
N SER A 32 -7.84 -12.34 2.94
CA SER A 32 -6.62 -13.16 2.99
C SER A 32 -5.39 -12.25 3.08
N CYS A 33 -4.81 -12.15 4.29
CA CYS A 33 -3.60 -11.39 4.58
C CYS A 33 -2.76 -12.10 5.66
N PRO A 34 -1.46 -11.80 5.78
CA PRO A 34 -0.61 -12.47 6.77
C PRO A 34 -1.07 -12.14 8.20
N LEU A 35 -1.12 -13.16 9.05
CA LEU A 35 -1.48 -13.00 10.45
C LEU A 35 -0.22 -12.94 11.32
N PRO A 36 -0.13 -11.98 12.26
CA PRO A 36 0.91 -12.01 13.27
C PRO A 36 0.80 -13.26 14.15
N VAL A 37 1.94 -13.89 14.43
CA VAL A 37 2.03 -15.05 15.33
C VAL A 37 2.41 -14.56 16.72
N THR A 38 1.57 -14.86 17.71
CA THR A 38 1.85 -14.58 19.12
C THR A 38 2.97 -15.47 19.64
N ALA A 39 3.99 -14.88 20.25
CA ALA A 39 5.08 -15.60 20.89
C ALA A 39 4.61 -16.27 22.19
N HIS A 40 5.46 -17.15 22.75
CA HIS A 40 5.13 -17.92 23.96
C HIS A 40 4.92 -17.05 25.21
N ASP A 41 5.46 -15.84 25.23
CA ASP A 41 5.29 -14.84 26.30
C ASP A 41 4.02 -13.99 26.13
N GLY A 42 3.25 -14.20 25.05
CA GLY A 42 2.05 -13.45 24.73
C GLY A 42 2.27 -12.19 23.88
N GLU A 43 3.53 -11.82 23.62
CA GLU A 43 3.87 -10.65 22.82
C GLU A 43 3.86 -10.98 21.31
N VAL A 44 3.55 -9.98 20.49
CA VAL A 44 3.63 -10.10 19.03
C VAL A 44 4.90 -9.45 18.47
N ILE A 45 5.32 -8.33 19.06
CA ILE A 45 6.48 -7.55 18.61
C ILE A 45 7.67 -7.91 19.50
N GLY A 46 8.57 -8.74 18.98
CA GLY A 46 9.82 -9.10 19.62
C GLY A 46 10.99 -8.19 19.23
N THR A 47 12.19 -8.57 19.65
CA THR A 47 13.45 -7.97 19.19
C THR A 47 14.40 -9.07 18.73
N LEU A 48 14.95 -8.93 17.53
CA LEU A 48 15.94 -9.85 16.96
C LEU A 48 17.10 -9.06 16.35
N ALA A 49 18.34 -9.41 16.69
CA ALA A 49 19.54 -8.69 16.25
C ALA A 49 19.45 -7.17 16.49
N GLY A 50 18.89 -6.76 17.64
CA GLY A 50 18.74 -5.35 18.02
C GLY A 50 17.64 -4.57 17.27
N ARG A 51 16.83 -5.24 16.45
CA ARG A 51 15.73 -4.62 15.68
C ARG A 51 14.37 -5.19 16.10
N PRO A 52 13.28 -4.40 16.04
CA PRO A 52 11.93 -4.95 16.17
C PRO A 52 11.73 -6.07 15.16
N ALA A 53 11.10 -7.15 15.58
CA ALA A 53 10.85 -8.31 14.72
C ALA A 53 9.47 -8.91 14.99
N VAL A 54 8.83 -9.39 13.92
CA VAL A 54 7.52 -10.07 13.99
C VAL A 54 7.61 -11.35 13.16
N ILE A 55 6.93 -12.39 13.65
CA ILE A 55 6.67 -13.61 12.89
C ILE A 55 5.25 -13.51 12.32
N ILE A 56 5.10 -13.76 11.02
CA ILE A 56 3.80 -13.77 10.34
C ILE A 56 3.56 -15.12 9.65
N THR A 57 2.29 -15.49 9.48
CA THR A 57 1.90 -16.68 8.71
C THR A 57 2.30 -16.52 7.24
N PHE A 58 2.75 -17.61 6.62
CA PHE A 58 2.98 -17.66 5.19
C PHE A 58 1.67 -17.81 4.41
N LEU A 59 1.48 -17.03 3.35
CA LEU A 59 0.38 -17.20 2.41
C LEU A 59 0.84 -17.94 1.16
N GLU A 60 0.03 -18.88 0.69
CA GLU A 60 0.28 -19.56 -0.58
C GLU A 60 -0.03 -18.68 -1.78
N GLY A 61 0.71 -18.86 -2.86
CA GLY A 61 0.57 -18.13 -4.11
C GLY A 61 1.86 -17.46 -4.55
N VAL A 62 1.78 -16.75 -5.66
CA VAL A 62 2.93 -16.04 -6.25
C VAL A 62 2.50 -14.65 -6.74
N SER A 63 3.40 -13.69 -6.62
CA SER A 63 3.28 -12.39 -7.28
C SER A 63 3.40 -12.54 -8.79
N LEU A 64 2.60 -11.81 -9.56
CA LEU A 64 2.58 -11.90 -11.01
C LEU A 64 3.56 -10.92 -11.65
N ARG A 65 4.38 -11.42 -12.60
CA ARG A 65 5.26 -10.56 -13.41
C ARG A 65 4.57 -9.92 -14.61
N ARG A 66 3.45 -10.49 -15.06
CA ARG A 66 2.67 -10.04 -16.22
C ARG A 66 1.18 -10.22 -15.91
N PRO A 67 0.58 -9.32 -15.11
CA PRO A 67 -0.84 -9.39 -14.81
C PRO A 67 -1.67 -9.20 -16.09
N THR A 68 -2.83 -9.84 -16.13
CA THR A 68 -3.82 -9.77 -17.22
C THR A 68 -4.96 -8.86 -16.75
N SER A 69 -5.89 -8.53 -17.65
CA SER A 69 -7.10 -7.80 -17.25
C SER A 69 -7.94 -8.58 -16.22
N ALA A 70 -8.01 -9.92 -16.33
CA ALA A 70 -8.68 -10.77 -15.35
C ALA A 70 -8.07 -10.62 -13.94
N HIS A 71 -6.73 -10.61 -13.85
CA HIS A 71 -6.04 -10.38 -12.58
C HIS A 71 -6.32 -8.97 -12.03
N CYS A 72 -6.38 -7.94 -12.88
CA CYS A 72 -6.73 -6.58 -12.45
C CYS A 72 -8.14 -6.54 -11.84
N GLY A 73 -9.11 -7.23 -12.44
CA GLY A 73 -10.46 -7.30 -11.86
C GLY A 73 -10.53 -8.03 -10.52
N GLU A 74 -9.67 -9.02 -10.27
CA GLU A 74 -9.57 -9.63 -8.93
C GLU A 74 -8.93 -8.68 -7.91
N VAL A 75 -7.95 -7.88 -8.32
CA VAL A 75 -7.36 -6.83 -7.47
C VAL A 75 -8.41 -5.78 -7.09
N GLY A 76 -9.20 -5.29 -8.05
CA GLY A 76 -10.25 -4.29 -7.80
C GLY A 76 -11.30 -4.79 -6.80
N LYS A 77 -11.75 -6.05 -6.97
CA LYS A 77 -12.65 -6.71 -5.99
C LYS A 77 -12.02 -6.82 -4.60
N ALA A 78 -10.76 -7.24 -4.52
CA ALA A 78 -10.06 -7.39 -3.24
C ALA A 78 -9.81 -6.05 -2.55
N LEU A 79 -9.50 -5.00 -3.31
CA LEU A 79 -9.31 -3.63 -2.83
C LEU A 79 -10.61 -3.09 -2.22
N ALA A 80 -11.74 -3.23 -2.93
CA ALA A 80 -13.04 -2.84 -2.42
C ALA A 80 -13.43 -3.64 -1.16
N ALA A 81 -13.16 -4.95 -1.14
CA ALA A 81 -13.39 -5.78 0.03
C ALA A 81 -12.54 -5.34 1.23
N LEU A 82 -11.27 -4.97 1.01
CA LEU A 82 -10.38 -4.42 2.03
C LEU A 82 -10.94 -3.11 2.60
N HIS A 83 -11.37 -2.16 1.76
CA HIS A 83 -11.96 -0.89 2.20
C HIS A 83 -13.19 -1.11 3.07
N LEU A 84 -14.12 -1.98 2.62
CA LEU A 84 -15.33 -2.32 3.38
C LEU A 84 -15.01 -3.04 4.70
N ALA A 85 -14.03 -3.95 4.69
CA ALA A 85 -13.62 -4.66 5.88
C ALA A 85 -12.95 -3.72 6.90
N GLY A 86 -12.16 -2.74 6.45
CA GLY A 86 -11.44 -1.79 7.30
C GLY A 86 -12.30 -0.65 7.88
N ALA A 87 -13.57 -0.52 7.46
CA ALA A 87 -14.42 0.63 7.78
C ALA A 87 -14.69 0.85 9.28
N ASP A 88 -14.62 -0.19 10.11
CA ASP A 88 -14.81 -0.14 11.57
C ASP A 88 -13.53 -0.49 12.36
N PHE A 89 -12.36 -0.45 11.70
CA PHE A 89 -11.08 -0.63 12.39
C PHE A 89 -10.86 0.55 13.36
N PRO A 90 -10.60 0.31 14.66
CA PRO A 90 -10.68 1.35 15.68
C PRO A 90 -9.47 2.29 15.75
N MET A 91 -8.36 1.95 15.08
CA MET A 91 -7.16 2.78 15.08
C MET A 91 -7.11 3.62 13.81
N THR A 92 -6.50 4.80 13.93
CA THR A 92 -6.27 5.70 12.81
C THR A 92 -4.78 5.95 12.63
N ARG A 93 -4.34 6.08 11.38
CA ARG A 93 -2.98 6.48 11.02
C ARG A 93 -3.03 7.41 9.81
N PRO A 94 -2.56 8.67 9.90
CA PRO A 94 -2.59 9.57 8.75
C PRO A 94 -1.64 9.08 7.65
N ASN A 95 -1.97 9.39 6.39
CA ASN A 95 -1.06 9.12 5.28
C ASN A 95 0.19 10.02 5.36
N ALA A 96 1.32 9.44 5.79
CA ALA A 96 2.60 10.13 5.87
C ALA A 96 3.18 10.51 4.50
N LEU A 97 2.70 9.89 3.42
CA LEU A 97 3.04 10.13 2.02
C LEU A 97 1.84 10.71 1.26
N ALA A 98 1.14 11.67 1.85
CA ALA A 98 0.26 12.60 1.16
C ALA A 98 1.02 13.90 0.80
N ILE A 99 0.30 14.96 0.39
CA ILE A 99 0.89 16.25 -0.07
C ILE A 99 2.02 16.75 0.84
N ASP A 100 1.84 16.78 2.16
CA ASP A 100 2.87 17.26 3.08
C ASP A 100 4.10 16.36 3.13
N GLY A 101 3.90 15.05 2.98
CA GLY A 101 4.99 14.07 2.82
C GLY A 101 5.74 14.27 1.52
N TRP A 102 5.03 14.43 0.41
CA TRP A 102 5.62 14.71 -0.89
C TRP A 102 6.40 16.01 -0.90
N ARG A 103 5.88 17.08 -0.27
CA ARG A 103 6.57 18.38 -0.19
C ARG A 103 7.91 18.26 0.56
N LYS A 104 7.98 17.44 1.62
CA LYS A 104 9.25 17.16 2.32
C LYS A 104 10.24 16.40 1.44
N LEU A 105 9.78 15.38 0.72
CA LEU A 105 10.61 14.62 -0.22
C LEU A 105 11.12 15.53 -1.34
N TRP A 106 10.23 16.32 -1.92
CA TRP A 106 10.55 17.26 -2.98
C TRP A 106 11.53 18.32 -2.50
N SER A 107 11.36 18.92 -1.33
CA SER A 107 12.30 19.91 -0.79
C SER A 107 13.74 19.35 -0.68
N ALA A 108 13.90 18.05 -0.41
CA ALA A 108 15.21 17.41 -0.35
C ALA A 108 15.80 17.10 -1.73
N ALA A 109 14.95 16.79 -2.73
CA ALA A 109 15.36 16.40 -4.07
C ALA A 109 15.49 17.57 -5.06
N ARG A 110 14.65 18.61 -4.91
CA ARG A 110 14.49 19.76 -5.80
C ARG A 110 15.82 20.42 -6.22
N PRO A 111 16.82 20.63 -5.33
CA PRO A 111 18.08 21.26 -5.72
C PRO A 111 18.85 20.51 -6.82
N ARG A 112 18.56 19.22 -7.01
CA ARG A 112 19.22 18.33 -7.98
C ARG A 112 18.27 17.81 -9.06
N ALA A 113 17.04 18.33 -9.13
CA ALA A 113 16.04 17.84 -10.09
C ALA A 113 16.48 18.03 -11.54
N GLU A 114 17.15 19.15 -11.84
CA GLU A 114 17.69 19.46 -13.18
C GLU A 114 18.80 18.49 -13.62
N GLU A 115 19.42 17.74 -12.70
CA GLU A 115 20.37 16.68 -13.04
C GLU A 115 19.68 15.44 -13.64
N VAL A 116 18.39 15.26 -13.36
CA VAL A 116 17.59 14.14 -13.89
C VAL A 116 17.03 14.52 -15.25
N GLU A 117 16.35 15.67 -15.33
CA GLU A 117 15.76 16.19 -16.55
C GLU A 117 15.66 17.72 -16.50
N PRO A 118 16.14 18.45 -17.54
CA PRO A 118 15.98 19.89 -17.61
C PRO A 118 14.50 20.32 -17.58
N GLY A 119 14.14 21.22 -16.67
CA GLY A 119 12.78 21.72 -16.49
C GLY A 119 11.95 20.98 -15.44
N LEU A 120 12.43 19.84 -14.92
CA LEU A 120 11.71 19.03 -13.94
C LEU A 120 11.38 19.81 -12.67
N ALA A 121 12.25 20.73 -12.24
CA ALA A 121 11.95 21.54 -11.05
C ALA A 121 10.73 22.43 -11.24
N ALA A 122 10.61 23.05 -12.41
CA ALA A 122 9.50 23.94 -12.73
C ALA A 122 8.19 23.17 -12.90
N GLU A 123 8.24 21.98 -13.51
CA GLU A 123 7.08 21.10 -13.69
C GLU A 123 6.51 20.65 -12.35
N VAL A 124 7.35 20.06 -11.47
CA VAL A 124 6.88 19.56 -10.17
C VAL A 124 6.41 20.70 -9.25
N ASP A 125 7.05 21.88 -9.30
CA ASP A 125 6.57 23.05 -8.55
C ASP A 125 5.18 23.52 -9.04
N ALA A 126 4.92 23.43 -10.34
CA ALA A 126 3.62 23.75 -10.91
C ALA A 126 2.53 22.74 -10.48
N ASP A 127 2.87 21.45 -10.42
CA ASP A 127 1.98 20.39 -9.92
C ASP A 127 1.62 20.61 -8.45
N PHE A 128 2.59 20.95 -7.59
CA PHE A 128 2.29 21.28 -6.19
C PHE A 128 1.34 22.47 -6.06
N ALA A 129 1.54 23.52 -6.88
CA ALA A 129 0.65 24.66 -6.90
C ALA A 129 -0.77 24.25 -7.37
N ASP A 130 -0.89 23.26 -8.25
CA ASP A 130 -2.19 22.72 -8.66
C ASP A 130 -2.87 21.91 -7.56
N PHE A 131 -2.14 21.00 -6.92
CA PHE A 131 -2.65 20.22 -5.80
C PHE A 131 -3.16 21.10 -4.66
N GLU A 132 -2.45 22.18 -4.33
CA GLU A 132 -2.89 23.13 -3.30
C GLU A 132 -4.26 23.76 -3.59
N ARG A 133 -4.62 23.92 -4.87
CA ARG A 133 -5.91 24.48 -5.29
C ARG A 133 -6.99 23.42 -5.47
N ASN A 134 -6.61 22.25 -5.96
CA ASN A 134 -7.52 21.29 -6.57
C ASN A 134 -7.56 19.93 -5.86
N TRP A 135 -6.80 19.72 -4.79
CA TRP A 135 -6.83 18.43 -4.09
C TRP A 135 -8.26 18.11 -3.63
N PRO A 136 -8.79 16.93 -3.96
CA PRO A 136 -10.18 16.62 -3.69
C PRO A 136 -10.46 16.60 -2.18
N ASN A 137 -11.63 17.11 -1.82
CA ASN A 137 -12.19 17.03 -0.47
C ASN A 137 -13.61 16.44 -0.52
N GLY A 138 -14.06 15.87 0.60
CA GLY A 138 -15.40 15.31 0.73
C GLY A 138 -15.65 14.00 -0.05
N LEU A 139 -14.60 13.33 -0.52
CA LEU A 139 -14.69 11.98 -1.05
C LEU A 139 -14.76 10.94 0.10
N PRO A 140 -15.32 9.74 -0.15
CA PRO A 140 -15.28 8.66 0.83
C PRO A 140 -13.85 8.31 1.25
N GLU A 141 -13.64 8.22 2.56
CA GLU A 141 -12.34 7.95 3.18
C GLU A 141 -12.42 6.80 4.19
N GLY A 142 -11.26 6.22 4.49
CA GLY A 142 -11.10 5.19 5.49
C GLY A 142 -9.76 4.48 5.32
N ILE A 143 -9.68 3.23 5.75
CA ILE A 143 -8.43 2.46 5.63
C ILE A 143 -8.14 2.12 4.17
N ILE A 144 -6.96 2.52 3.71
CA ILE A 144 -6.39 2.18 2.41
C ILE A 144 -5.11 1.36 2.56
N HIS A 145 -4.74 0.60 1.54
CA HIS A 145 -3.45 -0.10 1.50
C HIS A 145 -2.30 0.85 1.16
N ALA A 146 -2.54 1.80 0.26
CA ALA A 146 -1.62 2.83 -0.22
C ALA A 146 -0.38 2.33 -1.00
N ASP A 147 -0.26 1.01 -1.22
CA ASP A 147 0.93 0.38 -1.82
C ASP A 147 0.60 -0.98 -2.46
N LEU A 148 -0.59 -1.14 -3.03
CA LEU A 148 -1.05 -2.44 -3.54
C LEU A 148 -0.50 -2.71 -4.96
N PHE A 149 0.82 -2.90 -5.06
CA PHE A 149 1.54 -3.24 -6.30
C PHE A 149 1.49 -4.76 -6.62
N PRO A 150 1.82 -5.20 -7.86
CA PRO A 150 1.79 -6.62 -8.24
C PRO A 150 2.64 -7.58 -7.41
N ASP A 151 3.70 -7.10 -6.77
CA ASP A 151 4.53 -7.85 -5.83
C ASP A 151 3.90 -8.01 -4.44
N ASN A 152 2.95 -7.14 -4.08
CA ASN A 152 2.20 -7.18 -2.84
C ASN A 152 0.87 -7.96 -2.93
N VAL A 153 0.63 -8.63 -4.06
CA VAL A 153 -0.57 -9.45 -4.28
C VAL A 153 -0.19 -10.83 -4.79
N PHE A 154 -0.66 -11.87 -4.08
CA PHE A 154 -0.46 -13.26 -4.46
C PHE A 154 -1.64 -13.84 -5.20
N PHE A 155 -1.34 -14.70 -6.16
CA PHE A 155 -2.31 -15.45 -6.96
C PHE A 155 -2.03 -16.95 -6.93
N LEU A 156 -3.11 -17.73 -7.06
CA LEU A 156 -3.12 -19.15 -7.38
C LEU A 156 -3.92 -19.34 -8.68
N GLY A 157 -3.20 -19.44 -9.81
CA GLY A 157 -3.81 -19.32 -11.13
C GLY A 157 -4.35 -17.91 -11.33
N GLU A 158 -5.62 -17.78 -11.69
CA GLU A 158 -6.28 -16.47 -11.86
C GLU A 158 -6.92 -15.94 -10.58
N LYS A 159 -6.97 -16.74 -9.50
CA LYS A 159 -7.60 -16.33 -8.24
C LYS A 159 -6.60 -15.63 -7.34
N LEU A 160 -6.97 -14.45 -6.84
CA LEU A 160 -6.22 -13.76 -5.81
C LEU A 160 -6.24 -14.60 -4.52
N SER A 161 -5.05 -14.90 -4.00
CA SER A 161 -4.87 -15.75 -2.82
C SER A 161 -4.41 -14.98 -1.58
N GLY A 162 -3.89 -13.75 -1.73
CA GLY A 162 -3.51 -12.94 -0.58
C GLY A 162 -3.05 -11.53 -0.92
N LEU A 163 -3.29 -10.60 0.00
CA LEU A 163 -2.71 -9.26 0.03
C LEU A 163 -1.63 -9.22 1.12
N ILE A 164 -0.47 -8.66 0.83
CA ILE A 164 0.66 -8.58 1.77
C ILE A 164 1.20 -7.15 1.87
N ASP A 165 2.11 -6.93 2.83
CA ASP A 165 2.83 -5.66 3.01
C ASP A 165 1.95 -4.43 3.31
N PHE A 166 1.30 -4.45 4.46
CA PHE A 166 0.44 -3.36 4.93
C PHE A 166 1.20 -2.17 5.55
N TYR A 167 2.52 -2.08 5.41
CA TYR A 167 3.32 -1.08 6.17
C TYR A 167 3.20 0.36 5.65
N PHE A 168 2.49 0.56 4.53
CA PHE A 168 2.03 1.88 4.08
C PHE A 168 0.57 2.18 4.40
N ALA A 169 -0.18 1.19 4.91
CA ALA A 169 -1.60 1.35 5.18
C ALA A 169 -1.87 2.54 6.12
N CYS A 170 -2.94 3.27 5.82
CA CYS A 170 -3.28 4.51 6.49
C CYS A 170 -4.75 4.86 6.24
N ASN A 171 -5.22 5.93 6.88
CA ASN A 171 -6.49 6.58 6.59
C ASN A 171 -6.28 7.63 5.50
N ASP A 172 -6.97 7.46 4.37
CA ASP A 172 -7.01 8.42 3.27
C ASP A 172 -8.25 8.15 2.39
N LEU A 173 -8.35 8.86 1.26
CA LEU A 173 -9.41 8.70 0.27
C LEU A 173 -9.35 7.31 -0.37
N TYR A 174 -10.47 6.58 -0.42
CA TYR A 174 -10.51 5.29 -1.13
C TYR A 174 -10.16 5.44 -2.62
N ALA A 175 -10.55 6.56 -3.22
CA ALA A 175 -10.21 6.90 -4.60
C ALA A 175 -8.69 7.06 -4.83
N TYR A 176 -7.94 7.48 -3.81
CA TYR A 176 -6.48 7.55 -3.90
C TYR A 176 -5.86 6.15 -4.00
N ASP A 177 -6.37 5.18 -3.23
CA ASP A 177 -5.90 3.79 -3.29
C ASP A 177 -6.21 3.15 -4.66
N VAL A 178 -7.38 3.44 -5.23
CA VAL A 178 -7.72 3.03 -6.61
C VAL A 178 -6.76 3.66 -7.62
N ALA A 179 -6.44 4.95 -7.49
CA ALA A 179 -5.48 5.62 -8.36
C ALA A 179 -4.07 5.00 -8.25
N THR A 180 -3.63 4.64 -7.04
CA THR A 180 -2.38 3.88 -6.83
C THR A 180 -2.43 2.55 -7.57
N CYS A 181 -3.53 1.80 -7.50
CA CYS A 181 -3.68 0.56 -8.25
C CYS A 181 -3.69 0.78 -9.77
N LEU A 182 -4.35 1.82 -10.28
CA LEU A 182 -4.32 2.15 -11.72
C LEU A 182 -2.87 2.39 -12.20
N ASN A 183 -2.10 3.16 -11.44
CA ASN A 183 -0.69 3.42 -11.73
C ASN A 183 0.17 2.14 -11.67
N ALA A 184 -0.07 1.28 -10.68
CA ALA A 184 0.73 0.08 -10.46
C ALA A 184 0.41 -1.07 -11.43
N TRP A 185 -0.85 -1.21 -11.88
CA TRP A 185 -1.32 -2.39 -12.61
C TRP A 185 -1.62 -2.13 -14.08
N CYS A 186 -2.04 -0.92 -14.43
CA CYS A 186 -2.66 -0.64 -15.72
C CYS A 186 -1.73 0.01 -16.73
N PHE A 187 -0.44 0.19 -16.42
CA PHE A 187 0.56 0.65 -17.39
C PHE A 187 1.38 -0.51 -17.97
N GLU A 188 1.66 -0.43 -19.26
CA GLU A 188 2.58 -1.34 -19.93
C GLU A 188 4.04 -0.85 -19.82
N LYS A 189 4.99 -1.70 -20.20
CA LYS A 189 6.43 -1.38 -20.09
C LYS A 189 6.88 -0.19 -20.95
N ASP A 190 6.10 0.18 -21.96
CA ASP A 190 6.31 1.33 -22.81
C ASP A 190 5.61 2.60 -22.29
N PHE A 191 5.13 2.56 -21.04
CA PHE A 191 4.41 3.64 -20.35
C PHE A 191 3.03 3.98 -20.95
N SER A 192 2.50 3.14 -21.85
CA SER A 192 1.13 3.29 -22.32
C SER A 192 0.12 2.81 -21.27
N PHE A 193 -0.99 3.55 -21.12
CA PHE A 193 -2.10 3.12 -20.28
C PHE A 193 -2.94 2.05 -21.00
N ASN A 194 -3.07 0.88 -20.38
CA ASN A 194 -3.89 -0.22 -20.85
C ASN A 194 -5.33 -0.07 -20.38
N LEU A 195 -6.18 0.48 -21.25
CA LEU A 195 -7.60 0.71 -20.97
C LEU A 195 -8.35 -0.56 -20.56
N THR A 196 -8.01 -1.72 -21.12
CA THR A 196 -8.66 -2.99 -20.78
C THR A 196 -8.37 -3.42 -19.35
N LYS A 197 -7.14 -3.20 -18.87
CA LYS A 197 -6.79 -3.43 -17.46
C LYS A 197 -7.47 -2.42 -16.54
N GLY A 198 -7.43 -1.13 -16.90
CA GLY A 198 -8.05 -0.07 -16.12
C GLY A 198 -9.57 -0.17 -16.03
N THR A 199 -10.23 -0.70 -17.05
CA THR A 199 -11.70 -0.95 -17.01
C THR A 199 -12.07 -2.18 -16.18
N ALA A 200 -11.14 -3.14 -16.05
CA ALA A 200 -11.38 -4.36 -15.30
C ALA A 200 -11.18 -4.16 -13.79
N LEU A 201 -10.22 -3.32 -13.40
CA LEU A 201 -9.94 -2.90 -12.02
C LEU A 201 -11.10 -2.08 -11.44
#